data_AF-A0A643HVR8-F1
#
_entry.id   AF-A0A643HVR8-F1
#
_cell.length_a   1.000
_cell.length_b   1.000
_cell.length_c   1.000
_cell.angle_alpha   90.00
_cell.angle_beta   90.00
_cell.angle_gamma   90.00
#
_symmetry.space_group_name_H-M   'P 1'
#
loop_
_entity.id
_entity.type
_entity.pdbx_description
1 polymer ?
#
loop_
_entity_poly.entity_id
_entity_poly.type
_entity_poly.pdbx_seq_one_letter_code
_entity_poly.pdbx_strand_id
1 'polypeptide(L)'
;MLKHLLVLTCALLASSSALAQVMARDLGDFELKLATSPTRSMAQGLVTPGSSGSFHGGLDLSHESGWYIGNWTSNLDPGKPTEIDSYTGFKRPLNNRLGYEMGLIRYSRPEQPANDAAELYGGLSIFGSRLGAALSSDPGRNDTTLFADLGVNPPFGFDVTLKYGNHRLDNPASLSGGGYVSVFNDWSVNLSRPWLGIDLNLSYSGTSLTGSDCSAYSGHNSYCDTTFMLKASRPFF
;
A
#
# COMPACT_ATOMS: atom_id res chain seq x y z
N MET A 1 -24.43 17.81 -44.92
CA MET A 1 -23.85 18.36 -43.67
C MET A 1 -23.60 17.29 -42.59
N LEU A 2 -23.55 15.99 -42.94
CA LEU A 2 -23.40 14.89 -41.96
C LEU A 2 -21.96 14.31 -41.88
N LYS A 3 -21.03 14.76 -42.74
CA LYS A 3 -19.63 14.30 -42.74
C LYS A 3 -18.70 15.11 -41.83
N HIS A 4 -19.06 16.35 -41.48
CA HIS A 4 -18.27 17.17 -40.53
C HIS A 4 -18.59 16.85 -39.07
N LEU A 5 -19.74 16.23 -38.78
CA LEU A 5 -20.13 15.85 -37.42
C LEU A 5 -19.40 14.58 -36.93
N LEU A 6 -18.91 13.75 -37.85
CA LEU A 6 -18.17 12.52 -37.50
C LEU A 6 -16.70 12.78 -37.16
N VAL A 7 -16.15 13.93 -37.55
CA VAL A 7 -14.75 14.30 -37.25
C VAL A 7 -14.63 14.93 -35.87
N LEU A 8 -15.69 15.60 -35.37
CA LEU A 8 -15.69 16.17 -34.02
C LEU A 8 -15.80 15.12 -32.90
N THR A 9 -16.28 13.92 -33.20
CA THR A 9 -16.42 12.83 -32.21
C THR A 9 -15.11 12.05 -31.99
N CYS A 10 -14.15 12.10 -32.92
CA CYS A 10 -12.81 11.52 -32.73
C CYS A 10 -11.87 12.40 -31.90
N ALA A 11 -12.16 13.70 -31.73
CA ALA A 11 -11.31 14.61 -30.95
C ALA A 11 -11.58 14.57 -29.43
N LEU A 12 -12.66 13.91 -28.99
CA LEU A 12 -13.04 13.79 -27.58
C LEU A 12 -12.52 12.49 -26.91
N LEU A 13 -11.73 11.68 -27.62
CA LEU A 13 -11.03 10.50 -27.06
C LEU A 13 -9.53 10.74 -26.79
N ALA A 14 -9.05 11.97 -26.98
CA ALA A 14 -7.68 12.37 -26.62
C ALA A 14 -7.62 13.08 -25.25
N SER A 15 -8.52 12.74 -24.33
CA SER A 15 -8.33 13.05 -22.91
C SER A 15 -7.17 12.17 -22.43
N SER A 16 -5.96 12.70 -22.48
CA SER A 16 -4.78 12.14 -21.81
C SER A 16 -5.12 11.95 -20.34
N SER A 17 -5.61 10.76 -19.98
CA SER A 17 -5.61 10.31 -18.61
C SER A 17 -4.16 10.29 -18.18
N ALA A 18 -3.75 11.28 -17.37
CA ALA A 18 -2.50 11.26 -16.64
C ALA A 18 -2.53 10.01 -15.76
N LEU A 19 -2.02 8.90 -16.29
CA LEU A 19 -1.93 7.65 -15.55
C LEU A 19 -0.85 7.80 -14.49
N ALA A 20 -1.22 7.52 -13.25
CA ALA A 20 -0.36 7.19 -12.12
C ALA A 20 1.05 6.68 -12.51
N GLN A 21 2.08 7.52 -12.42
CA GLN A 21 3.47 7.13 -12.73
C GLN A 21 4.28 7.03 -11.43
N VAL A 22 5.06 5.95 -11.30
CA VAL A 22 6.13 5.83 -10.29
C VAL A 22 7.46 5.99 -11.03
N MET A 23 8.28 6.91 -10.54
CA MET A 23 9.63 7.16 -11.00
C MET A 23 10.63 6.69 -9.96
N ALA A 24 11.43 5.67 -10.28
CA ALA A 24 12.50 5.18 -9.42
C ALA A 24 13.87 5.43 -10.07
N ARG A 25 14.83 5.97 -9.32
CA ARG A 25 16.21 6.16 -9.78
C ARG A 25 17.19 5.64 -8.74
N ASP A 26 18.06 4.74 -9.20
CA ASP A 26 19.23 4.28 -8.46
C ASP A 26 20.31 5.37 -8.50
N LEU A 27 20.72 5.83 -7.33
CA LEU A 27 21.73 6.86 -7.09
C LEU A 27 22.93 6.26 -6.32
N GLY A 28 23.28 5.01 -6.61
CA GLY A 28 24.36 4.27 -5.93
C GLY A 28 23.83 3.51 -4.73
N ASP A 29 24.32 3.83 -3.52
CA ASP A 29 23.81 3.23 -2.27
C ASP A 29 22.39 3.72 -1.90
N PHE A 30 21.79 4.55 -2.76
CA PHE A 30 20.51 5.21 -2.54
C PHE A 30 19.50 4.89 -3.64
N GLU A 31 18.24 4.74 -3.26
CA GLU A 31 17.13 4.63 -4.20
C GLU A 31 16.15 5.78 -3.97
N LEU A 32 15.89 6.58 -5.01
CA LEU A 32 14.90 7.67 -4.99
C LEU A 32 13.63 7.22 -5.70
N LYS A 33 12.48 7.30 -5.03
CA LYS A 33 11.16 6.95 -5.58
C LYS A 33 10.23 8.18 -5.54
N LEU A 34 9.61 8.55 -6.66
CA LEU A 34 8.59 9.61 -6.75
C LEU A 34 7.35 9.05 -7.43
N ALA A 35 6.14 9.37 -6.94
CA ALA A 35 4.91 8.89 -7.56
C ALA A 35 3.78 9.92 -7.48
N THR A 36 2.96 9.98 -8.54
CA THR A 36 1.73 10.81 -8.59
C THR A 36 0.48 10.02 -8.16
N SER A 37 0.70 8.81 -7.67
CA SER A 37 -0.35 7.96 -7.15
C SER A 37 0.21 7.18 -5.98
N PRO A 38 -0.64 6.80 -5.01
CA PRO A 38 -0.16 6.07 -3.86
C PRO A 38 0.49 4.77 -4.34
N THR A 39 1.79 4.63 -4.13
CA THR A 39 2.39 3.31 -3.96
C THR A 39 1.86 2.83 -2.63
N ARG A 40 0.96 1.83 -2.70
CA ARG A 40 0.18 1.32 -1.57
C ARG A 40 0.93 1.39 -0.24
N SER A 41 0.29 1.99 0.76
CA SER A 41 0.75 1.86 2.14
C SER A 41 0.59 0.41 2.58
N MET A 42 1.55 -0.04 3.38
CA MET A 42 1.46 -1.26 4.17
C MET A 42 0.34 -1.18 5.23
N ALA A 43 -0.24 0.00 5.45
CA ALA A 43 -1.34 0.25 6.35
C ALA A 43 -2.64 -0.40 5.84
N GLN A 44 -2.84 -1.64 6.30
CA GLN A 44 -4.14 -2.25 6.57
C GLN A 44 -5.09 -2.40 5.39
N GLY A 45 -5.06 -3.61 4.82
CA GLY A 45 -6.26 -4.32 4.43
C GLY A 45 -6.96 -3.88 3.16
N LEU A 46 -7.29 -2.60 3.02
CA LEU A 46 -8.13 -2.06 1.97
C LEU A 46 -7.34 -1.26 0.94
N VAL A 47 -7.73 -1.45 -0.31
CA VAL A 47 -7.15 -0.76 -1.45
C VAL A 47 -7.97 0.50 -1.71
N THR A 48 -7.49 1.65 -1.26
CA THR A 48 -8.09 2.94 -1.60
C THR A 48 -7.39 3.56 -2.81
N PRO A 49 -8.11 3.92 -3.89
CA PRO A 49 -7.56 4.74 -4.95
C PRO A 49 -7.18 6.11 -4.40
N GLY A 50 -5.94 6.54 -4.57
CA GLY A 50 -5.54 7.91 -4.21
C GLY A 50 -6.34 8.95 -4.98
N SER A 51 -6.64 10.08 -4.33
CA SER A 51 -7.21 11.23 -5.02
C SER A 51 -6.28 11.68 -6.14
N SER A 52 -6.80 11.94 -7.34
CA SER A 52 -6.01 12.49 -8.45
C SER A 52 -5.27 13.76 -8.01
N GLY A 53 -3.96 13.80 -8.26
CA GLY A 53 -3.14 15.00 -8.07
C GLY A 53 -2.23 15.00 -6.83
N SER A 54 -2.29 14.01 -5.93
CA SER A 54 -1.33 13.94 -4.82
C SER A 54 0.04 13.43 -5.26
N PHE A 55 1.07 14.20 -4.90
CA PHE A 55 2.46 13.81 -5.10
C PHE A 55 2.99 13.06 -3.87
N HIS A 56 3.81 12.04 -4.10
CA HIS A 56 4.38 11.18 -3.06
C HIS A 56 5.83 10.90 -3.43
N GLY A 57 6.68 10.61 -2.46
CA GLY A 57 8.03 10.20 -2.76
C GLY A 57 8.84 9.85 -1.53
N GLY A 58 9.97 9.21 -1.75
CA GLY A 58 10.81 8.67 -0.70
C GLY A 58 12.23 8.43 -1.15
N LEU A 59 13.13 8.34 -0.18
CA LEU A 59 14.53 8.05 -0.38
C LEU A 59 14.92 6.90 0.54
N ASP A 60 15.57 5.90 -0.04
CA ASP A 60 16.12 4.74 0.65
C ASP A 60 17.64 4.80 0.63
N LEU A 61 18.27 4.45 1.74
CA LEU A 61 19.70 4.17 1.87
C LEU A 61 19.87 2.75 2.39
N SER A 62 20.60 1.93 1.63
CA SER A 62 20.97 0.57 2.05
C SER A 62 22.48 0.43 2.13
N HIS A 63 22.97 -0.29 3.14
CA HIS A 63 24.38 -0.60 3.30
C HIS A 63 24.62 -2.10 3.08
N GLU A 64 25.80 -2.47 2.56
CA GLU A 64 26.18 -3.88 2.29
C GLU A 64 26.11 -4.79 3.53
N SER A 65 26.23 -4.21 4.72
CA SER A 65 26.07 -4.94 5.99
C SER A 65 24.65 -5.46 6.22
N GLY A 66 23.66 -5.01 5.44
CA GLY A 66 22.25 -5.38 5.54
C GLY A 66 21.37 -4.33 6.23
N TRP A 67 21.98 -3.31 6.84
CA TRP A 67 21.24 -2.19 7.41
C TRP A 67 20.66 -1.29 6.33
N TYR A 68 19.47 -0.77 6.57
CA TYR A 68 18.86 0.25 5.74
C TYR A 68 18.09 1.27 6.57
N ILE A 69 17.94 2.46 6.01
CA ILE A 69 17.10 3.54 6.50
C ILE A 69 16.42 4.17 5.28
N GLY A 70 15.18 4.57 5.43
CA GLY A 70 14.50 5.28 4.37
C GLY A 70 13.35 6.11 4.90
N ASN A 71 12.82 6.91 4.00
CA ASN A 71 11.60 7.66 4.25
C ASN A 71 10.66 7.53 3.07
N TRP A 72 9.37 7.61 3.34
CA TRP A 72 8.32 7.76 2.35
C TRP A 72 7.36 8.84 2.81
N THR A 73 7.09 9.82 1.96
CA THR A 73 6.16 10.91 2.25
C THR A 73 4.99 10.84 1.28
N SER A 74 3.79 10.79 1.83
CA SER A 74 2.55 10.83 1.06
C SER A 74 1.92 12.22 1.07
N ASN A 75 1.19 12.54 -0.01
CA ASN A 75 0.42 13.78 -0.17
C ASN A 75 1.23 15.09 0.02
N LEU A 76 2.34 15.25 -0.71
CA LEU A 76 3.17 16.46 -0.76
C LEU A 76 2.47 17.72 -1.33
N ASP A 77 1.16 17.68 -1.55
CA ASP A 77 0.39 18.84 -2.01
C ASP A 77 0.09 19.78 -0.84
N PRO A 78 0.33 21.09 -0.98
CA PRO A 78 -0.03 22.06 0.05
C PRO A 78 -1.52 21.99 0.44
N GLY A 79 -1.80 21.83 1.73
CA GLY A 79 -3.16 21.84 2.29
C GLY A 79 -3.87 20.48 2.34
N LYS A 80 -3.23 19.38 1.94
CA LYS A 80 -3.71 18.02 2.20
C LYS A 80 -3.00 17.44 3.44
N PRO A 81 -3.64 16.54 4.20
CA PRO A 81 -2.97 15.83 5.29
C PRO A 81 -1.76 15.05 4.76
N THR A 82 -0.59 15.32 5.33
CA THR A 82 0.68 14.70 4.98
C THR A 82 0.96 13.56 5.94
N GLU A 83 1.53 12.47 5.42
CA GLU A 83 2.08 11.41 6.25
C GLU A 83 3.52 11.13 5.83
N ILE A 84 4.42 11.11 6.83
CA ILE A 84 5.84 10.87 6.68
C ILE A 84 6.15 9.57 7.40
N ASP A 85 6.49 8.56 6.62
CA ASP A 85 6.86 7.22 7.06
C ASP A 85 8.38 7.17 7.11
N SER A 86 8.95 7.13 8.29
CA SER A 86 10.39 6.92 8.48
C SER A 86 10.63 5.49 8.91
N TYR A 87 11.53 4.78 8.24
CA TYR A 87 11.83 3.40 8.57
C TYR A 87 13.30 3.10 8.62
N THR A 88 13.64 2.12 9.45
CA THR A 88 14.96 1.52 9.49
C THR A 88 14.83 0.03 9.74
N GLY A 89 15.74 -0.74 9.18
CA GLY A 89 15.71 -2.17 9.36
C GLY A 89 17.01 -2.82 8.99
N PHE A 90 16.99 -4.14 9.14
CA PHE A 90 18.09 -5.01 8.83
C PHE A 90 17.57 -6.20 8.02
N LYS A 91 18.16 -6.40 6.85
CA LYS A 91 17.88 -7.56 5.99
C LYS A 91 19.16 -8.36 5.79
N ARG A 92 19.06 -9.68 5.88
CA ARG A 92 20.20 -10.57 5.65
C ARG A 92 19.80 -11.79 4.84
N PRO A 93 20.41 -11.99 3.65
CA PRO A 93 20.34 -13.28 2.97
C PRO A 93 21.20 -14.28 3.75
N LEU A 94 20.62 -15.45 4.04
CA LEU A 94 21.36 -16.60 4.57
C LEU A 94 21.97 -17.41 3.42
N ASN A 95 21.27 -17.47 2.30
CA ASN A 95 21.73 -18.05 1.04
C ASN A 95 20.81 -17.57 -0.10
N ASN A 96 20.93 -18.17 -1.29
CA ASN A 96 20.15 -17.79 -2.48
C ASN A 96 18.64 -18.10 -2.38
N ARG A 97 18.19 -18.73 -1.30
CA ARG A 97 16.80 -19.20 -1.11
C ARG A 97 16.20 -18.75 0.21
N LEU A 98 17.04 -18.45 1.21
CA LEU A 98 16.62 -18.11 2.57
C LEU A 98 17.18 -16.76 2.97
N GLY A 99 16.34 -15.94 3.57
CA GLY A 99 16.73 -14.68 4.18
C GLY A 99 15.74 -14.25 5.25
N TYR A 100 16.12 -13.28 6.04
CA TYR A 100 15.22 -12.66 7.00
C TYR A 100 15.38 -11.14 6.97
N GLU A 101 14.33 -10.47 7.44
CA GLU A 101 14.25 -9.03 7.53
C GLU A 101 13.52 -8.66 8.81
N MET A 102 13.94 -7.57 9.45
CA MET A 102 13.22 -6.95 10.55
C MET A 102 13.43 -5.46 10.50
N GLY A 103 12.44 -4.70 10.92
CA GLY A 103 12.55 -3.25 10.92
C GLY A 103 11.43 -2.59 11.69
N LEU A 104 11.58 -1.27 11.83
CA LEU A 104 10.63 -0.39 12.48
C LEU A 104 10.21 0.67 11.47
N ILE A 105 8.93 1.01 11.47
CA ILE A 105 8.36 2.13 10.74
C ILE A 105 7.71 3.07 11.75
N ARG A 106 7.86 4.37 11.51
CA ARG A 106 7.19 5.44 12.25
C ARG A 106 6.35 6.26 11.28
N TYR A 107 5.04 6.22 11.46
CA TYR A 107 4.04 6.99 10.69
C TYR A 107 3.78 8.33 11.36
N SER A 108 4.38 9.40 10.84
CA SER A 108 4.29 10.74 11.43
C SER A 108 3.31 11.60 10.63
N ARG A 109 2.35 12.22 11.31
CA ARG A 109 1.28 13.04 10.71
C ARG A 109 1.39 14.46 11.26
N PRO A 110 2.21 15.34 10.64
CA PRO A 110 2.53 16.66 11.19
C PRO A 110 1.32 17.52 11.55
N GLU A 111 0.23 17.40 10.79
CA GLU A 111 -1.02 18.13 11.01
C GLU A 111 -1.88 17.51 12.13
N GLN A 112 -1.66 16.23 12.45
CA GLN A 112 -2.41 15.49 13.47
C GLN A 112 -1.47 14.56 14.28
N PRO A 113 -0.54 15.11 15.09
CA PRO A 113 0.46 14.29 15.79
C PRO A 113 -0.15 13.30 16.79
N ALA A 114 -1.38 13.55 17.26
CA ALA A 114 -2.12 12.63 18.12
C ALA A 114 -2.46 11.30 17.42
N ASN A 115 -2.41 11.26 16.08
CA ASN A 115 -2.68 10.09 15.27
C ASN A 115 -1.40 9.37 14.84
N ASP A 116 -0.24 9.75 15.39
CA ASP A 116 1.04 9.14 15.09
C ASP A 116 1.10 7.66 15.48
N ALA A 117 1.63 6.81 14.61
CA ALA A 117 1.73 5.37 14.83
C ALA A 117 3.16 4.85 14.64
N ALA A 118 3.43 3.66 15.17
CA ALA A 118 4.69 2.95 14.95
C ALA A 118 4.42 1.46 14.72
N GLU A 119 5.17 0.85 13.80
CA GLU A 119 5.04 -0.54 13.43
C GLU A 119 6.38 -1.25 13.50
N LEU A 120 6.44 -2.38 14.20
CA LEU A 120 7.54 -3.33 14.15
C LEU A 120 7.17 -4.44 13.17
N TYR A 121 8.02 -4.71 12.18
CA TYR A 121 7.81 -5.79 11.23
C TYR A 121 8.99 -6.75 11.17
N GLY A 122 8.69 -7.95 10.73
CA GLY A 122 9.69 -8.96 10.41
C GLY A 122 9.18 -9.90 9.34
N GLY A 123 10.10 -10.50 8.60
CA GLY A 123 9.76 -11.43 7.54
C GLY A 123 10.88 -12.38 7.18
N LEU A 124 10.49 -13.42 6.45
CA LEU A 124 11.35 -14.46 5.93
C LEU A 124 11.18 -14.52 4.42
N SER A 125 12.30 -14.58 3.71
CA SER A 125 12.33 -14.93 2.29
C SER A 125 12.64 -16.41 2.18
N ILE A 126 11.76 -17.19 1.54
CA ILE A 126 11.83 -18.65 1.44
C ILE A 126 11.52 -19.07 0.01
N PHE A 127 12.53 -19.60 -0.70
CA PHE A 127 12.41 -20.12 -2.07
C PHE A 127 11.75 -19.15 -3.08
N GLY A 128 12.02 -17.85 -2.95
CA GLY A 128 11.44 -16.81 -3.81
C GLY A 128 10.13 -16.21 -3.29
N SER A 129 9.49 -16.86 -2.31
CA SER A 129 8.35 -16.30 -1.57
C SER A 129 8.83 -15.43 -0.41
N ARG A 130 8.02 -14.49 0.05
CA ARG A 130 8.24 -13.68 1.26
C ARG A 130 7.05 -13.83 2.19
N LEU A 131 7.30 -14.18 3.44
CA LEU A 131 6.29 -14.22 4.50
C LEU A 131 6.67 -13.16 5.53
N GLY A 132 5.70 -12.37 5.98
CA GLY A 132 5.95 -11.27 6.92
C GLY A 132 4.84 -11.15 7.94
N ALA A 133 5.19 -10.54 9.07
CA ALA A 133 4.25 -10.10 10.07
C ALA A 133 4.67 -8.71 10.56
N ALA A 134 3.68 -7.92 10.96
CA ALA A 134 3.89 -6.61 11.55
C ALA A 134 2.94 -6.39 12.73
N LEU A 135 3.44 -5.66 13.72
CA LEU A 135 2.71 -5.24 14.90
C LEU A 135 2.72 -3.72 14.92
N SER A 136 1.55 -3.11 14.80
CA SER A 136 1.39 -1.66 14.84
C SER A 136 0.71 -1.23 16.13
N SER A 137 1.25 -0.16 16.71
CA SER A 137 0.65 0.58 17.81
C SER A 137 0.13 1.89 17.25
N ASP A 138 -1.17 1.91 16.95
CA ASP A 138 -1.90 3.09 16.52
C ASP A 138 -2.61 3.73 17.72
N PRO A 139 -2.87 5.05 17.71
CA PRO A 139 -3.59 5.70 18.80
C PRO A 139 -5.01 5.13 18.96
N GLY A 140 -5.24 4.46 20.09
CA GLY A 140 -6.53 3.82 20.41
C GLY A 140 -6.74 2.45 19.77
N ARG A 141 -5.72 1.86 19.13
CA ARG A 141 -5.83 0.57 18.46
C ARG A 141 -4.49 -0.14 18.32
N ASN A 142 -4.49 -1.46 18.54
CA ASN A 142 -3.35 -2.32 18.27
C ASN A 142 -3.65 -3.24 17.09
N ASP A 143 -2.74 -3.27 16.13
CA ASP A 143 -2.95 -3.98 14.87
C ASP A 143 -1.88 -5.05 14.64
N THR A 144 -2.30 -6.16 14.06
CA THR A 144 -1.42 -7.23 13.61
C THR A 144 -1.66 -7.48 12.13
N THR A 145 -0.62 -7.33 11.33
CA THR A 145 -0.66 -7.58 9.89
C THR A 145 0.13 -8.83 9.57
N LEU A 146 -0.44 -9.73 8.77
CA LEU A 146 0.25 -10.84 8.12
C LEU A 146 0.35 -10.57 6.63
N PHE A 147 1.50 -10.91 6.06
CA PHE A 147 1.84 -10.69 4.67
C PHE A 147 2.40 -11.97 4.06
N ALA A 148 1.96 -12.30 2.85
CA ALA A 148 2.58 -13.35 2.06
C ALA A 148 2.67 -12.93 0.60
N ASP A 149 3.86 -12.93 0.05
CA ASP A 149 4.14 -12.86 -1.37
C ASP A 149 4.62 -14.24 -1.81
N LEU A 150 3.85 -14.91 -2.64
CA LEU A 150 4.13 -16.30 -3.00
C LEU A 150 5.10 -16.42 -4.17
N GLY A 151 5.48 -15.32 -4.85
CA GLY A 151 6.53 -15.31 -5.87
C GLY A 151 6.36 -16.42 -6.92
N VAL A 152 5.14 -16.66 -7.41
CA VAL A 152 4.81 -17.81 -8.29
C VAL A 152 5.26 -17.60 -9.74
N ASN A 153 6.12 -16.62 -9.97
CA ASN A 153 6.78 -16.32 -11.23
C ASN A 153 8.30 -16.56 -11.13
N PRO A 154 8.88 -17.56 -11.83
CA PRO A 154 8.30 -18.65 -12.65
C PRO A 154 7.79 -19.83 -11.80
N PRO A 155 6.79 -20.64 -12.24
CA PRO A 155 6.42 -20.92 -13.65
C PRO A 155 5.07 -20.37 -14.15
N PHE A 156 4.25 -19.71 -13.33
CA PHE A 156 2.88 -19.35 -13.71
C PHE A 156 2.73 -17.96 -14.36
N GLY A 157 3.80 -17.14 -14.33
CA GLY A 157 3.83 -15.84 -15.00
C GLY A 157 2.98 -14.75 -14.35
N PHE A 158 2.60 -14.95 -13.09
CA PHE A 158 1.96 -13.94 -12.23
C PHE A 158 2.52 -14.08 -10.81
N ASP A 159 2.40 -13.01 -10.02
CA ASP A 159 2.72 -13.01 -8.59
C ASP A 159 1.44 -12.85 -7.79
N VAL A 160 1.42 -13.46 -6.60
CA VAL A 160 0.27 -13.43 -5.69
C VAL A 160 0.73 -12.85 -4.38
N THR A 161 0.12 -11.74 -3.99
CA THR A 161 0.31 -11.14 -2.68
C THR A 161 -0.96 -11.23 -1.87
N LEU A 162 -0.85 -11.70 -0.63
CA LEU A 162 -1.91 -11.82 0.35
C LEU A 162 -1.58 -10.94 1.54
N LYS A 163 -2.59 -10.27 2.07
CA LYS A 163 -2.50 -9.56 3.34
C LYS A 163 -3.71 -9.87 4.20
N TYR A 164 -3.47 -9.97 5.50
CA TYR A 164 -4.50 -10.12 6.51
C TYR A 164 -4.19 -9.19 7.68
N GLY A 165 -5.11 -8.32 8.03
CA GLY A 165 -5.02 -7.41 9.18
C GLY A 165 -5.99 -7.83 10.27
N ASN A 166 -5.54 -7.86 11.52
CA ASN A 166 -6.39 -7.91 12.70
C ASN A 166 -6.28 -6.58 13.43
N HIS A 167 -7.44 -6.00 13.73
CA HIS A 167 -7.56 -4.67 14.30
C HIS A 167 -8.24 -4.76 15.65
N ARG A 168 -7.54 -4.42 16.74
CA ARG A 168 -8.09 -4.44 18.09
C ARG A 168 -8.16 -3.03 18.66
N LEU A 169 -9.38 -2.54 18.85
CA LEU A 169 -9.63 -1.24 19.44
C LEU A 169 -9.40 -1.29 20.96
N ASP A 170 -8.72 -0.28 21.50
CA ASP A 170 -8.52 -0.14 22.95
C ASP A 170 -9.85 0.11 23.66
N ASN A 171 -10.73 0.89 23.02
CA ASN A 171 -12.09 1.14 23.45
C ASN A 171 -13.07 0.65 22.37
N PRO A 172 -14.03 -0.23 22.70
CA PRO A 172 -15.00 -0.71 21.71
C PRO A 172 -15.80 0.43 21.07
N ALA A 173 -15.89 0.43 19.74
CA ALA A 173 -16.68 1.39 18.99
C ALA A 173 -18.17 1.07 19.14
N SER A 174 -18.97 2.06 19.58
CA SER A 174 -20.42 1.91 19.67
C SER A 174 -21.07 2.06 18.30
N LEU A 175 -22.01 1.19 18.00
CA LEU A 175 -22.73 1.19 16.72
C LEU A 175 -24.06 1.95 16.82
N SER A 176 -24.46 2.59 15.73
CA SER A 176 -25.74 3.32 15.64
C SER A 176 -26.97 2.43 15.82
N GLY A 177 -26.87 1.15 15.45
CA GLY A 177 -27.92 0.13 15.63
C GLY A 177 -27.95 -0.54 17.02
N GLY A 178 -27.08 -0.12 17.93
CA GLY A 178 -26.82 -0.83 19.18
C GLY A 178 -25.79 -1.95 19.00
N GLY A 179 -24.95 -2.17 20.01
CA GLY A 179 -23.83 -3.10 19.96
C GLY A 179 -22.47 -2.41 19.88
N TYR A 180 -21.41 -3.20 19.96
CA TYR A 180 -20.04 -2.73 20.01
C TYR A 180 -19.13 -3.58 19.13
N VAL A 181 -18.17 -2.92 18.47
CA VAL A 181 -17.07 -3.58 17.77
C VAL A 181 -15.80 -3.34 18.58
N SER A 182 -15.15 -4.41 19.02
CA SER A 182 -13.83 -4.35 19.67
C SER A 182 -12.70 -4.87 18.78
N VAL A 183 -13.04 -5.76 17.85
CA VAL A 183 -12.09 -6.37 16.92
C VAL A 183 -12.72 -6.49 15.54
N PHE A 184 -11.95 -6.20 14.50
CA PHE A 184 -12.31 -6.51 13.12
C PHE A 184 -11.09 -6.98 12.33
N ASN A 185 -11.33 -7.55 11.15
CA ASN A 185 -10.28 -8.09 10.31
C ASN A 185 -10.44 -7.66 8.87
N ASP A 186 -9.31 -7.39 8.22
CA ASP A 186 -9.26 -6.99 6.83
C ASP A 186 -8.41 -7.97 6.04
N TRP A 187 -8.69 -8.12 4.76
CA TRP A 187 -7.90 -8.96 3.89
C TRP A 187 -7.80 -8.37 2.50
N SER A 188 -6.68 -8.67 1.85
CA SER A 188 -6.54 -8.41 0.42
C SER A 188 -5.74 -9.48 -0.30
N VAL A 189 -6.08 -9.62 -1.58
CA VAL A 189 -5.39 -10.46 -2.55
C VAL A 189 -5.04 -9.59 -3.72
N ASN A 190 -3.77 -9.62 -4.14
CA ASN A 190 -3.29 -8.94 -5.34
C ASN A 190 -2.67 -9.97 -6.28
N LEU A 191 -3.12 -9.94 -7.53
CA LEU A 191 -2.52 -10.67 -8.64
C LEU A 191 -1.82 -9.67 -9.54
N SER A 192 -0.50 -9.79 -9.68
CA SER A 192 0.28 -8.95 -10.59
C SER A 192 0.89 -9.77 -11.71
N ARG A 193 0.86 -9.24 -12.93
CA ARG A 193 1.43 -9.88 -14.10
C ARG A 193 2.09 -8.85 -15.01
N PRO A 194 3.41 -8.98 -15.27
CA PRO A 194 4.02 -8.23 -16.35
C PRO A 194 3.54 -8.80 -17.70
N TRP A 195 3.07 -7.92 -18.57
CA TRP A 195 2.56 -8.26 -19.89
C TRP A 195 2.96 -7.18 -20.91
N LEU A 196 3.87 -7.52 -21.81
CA LEU A 196 4.33 -6.63 -22.90
C LEU A 196 4.83 -5.25 -22.41
N GLY A 197 5.55 -5.22 -21.29
CA GLY A 197 6.03 -3.98 -20.66
C GLY A 197 4.95 -3.19 -19.92
N ILE A 198 3.79 -3.79 -19.67
CA ILE A 198 2.71 -3.27 -18.83
C ILE A 198 2.56 -4.19 -17.62
N ASP A 199 2.60 -3.63 -16.41
CA ASP A 199 2.28 -4.33 -15.18
C ASP A 199 0.76 -4.27 -14.94
N LEU A 200 0.11 -5.41 -15.15
CA LEU A 200 -1.30 -5.61 -14.84
C LEU A 200 -1.44 -6.02 -13.38
N ASN A 201 -2.31 -5.35 -12.65
CA ASN A 201 -2.56 -5.59 -11.23
C ASN A 201 -4.07 -5.71 -11.02
N LEU A 202 -4.53 -6.87 -10.55
CA LEU A 202 -5.89 -7.09 -10.09
C LEU A 202 -5.87 -7.26 -8.58
N SER A 203 -6.58 -6.40 -7.87
CA SER A 203 -6.70 -6.45 -6.41
C SER A 203 -8.13 -6.67 -5.99
N TYR A 204 -8.27 -7.48 -4.95
CA TYR A 204 -9.48 -7.66 -4.18
C TYR A 204 -9.17 -7.34 -2.73
N SER A 205 -10.04 -6.58 -2.06
CA SER A 205 -9.96 -6.36 -0.63
C SER A 205 -11.34 -6.38 0.01
N GLY A 206 -11.39 -6.82 1.26
CA GLY A 206 -12.61 -6.86 2.07
C GLY A 206 -12.30 -6.78 3.55
N THR A 207 -13.37 -6.77 4.33
CA THR A 207 -13.34 -6.65 5.79
C THR A 207 -14.47 -7.48 6.41
N SER A 208 -14.31 -7.83 7.69
CA SER A 208 -15.34 -8.51 8.46
C SER A 208 -16.48 -7.59 8.90
N LEU A 209 -16.32 -6.27 8.75
CA LEU A 209 -17.36 -5.29 9.10
C LEU A 209 -18.46 -5.25 8.02
N THR A 210 -19.72 -5.09 8.45
CA THR A 210 -20.86 -5.01 7.55
C THR A 210 -21.85 -3.94 7.97
N GLY A 211 -22.49 -3.28 6.99
CA GLY A 211 -23.60 -2.35 7.24
C GLY A 211 -23.25 -1.23 8.24
N SER A 212 -23.92 -1.21 9.39
CA SER A 212 -23.68 -0.20 10.44
C SER A 212 -22.33 -0.32 11.14
N ASP A 213 -21.67 -1.49 11.07
CA ASP A 213 -20.42 -1.76 11.77
C ASP A 213 -19.25 -0.98 11.19
N CYS A 214 -19.42 -0.47 9.97
CA CYS A 214 -18.42 0.30 9.23
C CYS A 214 -18.05 1.62 9.93
N SER A 215 -18.90 2.12 10.84
CA SER A 215 -18.55 3.28 11.68
C SER A 215 -17.42 2.98 12.67
N ALA A 216 -17.05 1.71 12.87
CA ALA A 216 -15.92 1.31 13.71
C ALA A 216 -14.55 1.50 13.04
N TYR A 217 -14.50 1.78 11.72
CA TYR A 217 -13.24 2.09 11.06
C TYR A 217 -12.64 3.39 11.61
N SER A 218 -11.33 3.34 11.85
CA SER A 218 -10.48 4.49 12.17
C SER A 218 -9.23 4.44 11.30
N GLY A 219 -8.67 5.61 10.97
CA GLY A 219 -7.48 5.74 10.11
C GLY A 219 -7.80 6.13 8.66
N HIS A 220 -6.95 5.70 7.73
CA HIS A 220 -6.97 6.14 6.32
C HIS A 220 -8.18 5.70 5.49
N ASN A 221 -8.91 4.68 5.95
CA ASN A 221 -10.08 4.15 5.25
C ASN A 221 -11.35 4.55 5.99
N SER A 222 -12.21 5.33 5.33
CA SER A 222 -13.54 5.70 5.83
C SER A 222 -14.66 4.79 5.31
N TYR A 223 -14.30 3.71 4.61
CA TYR A 223 -15.24 2.80 3.95
C TYR A 223 -14.85 1.37 4.25
N CYS A 224 -15.84 0.52 4.49
CA CYS A 224 -15.71 -0.91 4.77
C CYS A 224 -16.08 -1.78 3.56
N ASP A 225 -16.27 -1.17 2.39
CA ASP A 225 -16.82 -1.88 1.25
C ASP A 225 -15.79 -2.83 0.62
N THR A 226 -16.29 -3.97 0.18
CA THR A 226 -15.50 -4.89 -0.63
C THR A 226 -15.15 -4.22 -1.95
N THR A 227 -13.86 -4.19 -2.27
CA THR A 227 -13.34 -3.45 -3.43
C THR A 227 -12.62 -4.38 -4.38
N PHE A 228 -12.92 -4.21 -5.68
CA PHE A 228 -12.14 -4.78 -6.77
C PHE A 228 -11.47 -3.65 -7.53
N MET A 229 -10.16 -3.77 -7.75
CA MET A 229 -9.39 -2.77 -8.48
C MET A 229 -8.57 -3.43 -9.58
N LEU A 230 -8.69 -2.92 -10.80
CA LEU A 230 -7.81 -3.24 -11.91
C LEU A 230 -6.91 -2.03 -12.20
N LYS A 231 -5.60 -2.25 -12.21
CA LYS A 231 -4.59 -1.24 -12.54
C LYS A 231 -3.67 -1.78 -13.63
N ALA A 232 -3.39 -0.95 -14.63
CA ALA A 232 -2.35 -1.19 -15.63
C ALA A 232 -1.34 -0.05 -15.54
N SER A 233 -0.06 -0.37 -15.35
CA SER A 233 1.02 0.63 -15.30
C SER A 233 2.17 0.25 -16.20
N ARG A 234 2.86 1.23 -16.78
CA ARG A 234 4.06 1.02 -17.60
C ARG A 234 5.14 1.98 -17.15
N PRO A 235 6.32 1.49 -16.71
CA PRO A 235 7.46 2.37 -16.44
C PRO A 235 7.98 2.95 -17.76
N PHE A 236 8.39 4.22 -17.72
CA PHE A 236 8.89 4.95 -18.90
C PHE A 236 10.42 4.88 -19.06
N PHE A 237 11.11 4.24 -18.11
CA PHE A 237 12.56 4.08 -18.05
C PHE A 237 12.92 2.82 -17.27
#